data_AF-A0A917PCV0-F1
#
_entry.id   AF-A0A917PCV0-F1
#
_cell.length_a   1.000
_cell.length_b   1.000
_cell.length_c   1.000
_cell.angle_alpha   90.00
_cell.angle_beta   90.00
_cell.angle_gamma   90.00
#
_symmetry.space_group_name_H-M   'P 1'
#
loop_
_entity.id
_entity.type
_entity.pdbx_description
1 polymer ?
#
loop_
_entity_poly.entity_id
_entity_poly.type
_entity_poly.pdbx_seq_one_letter_code
_entity_poly.pdbx_strand_id
1 'polypeptide(L)'
;MSRTRDLPRATAALPWGVASTSPLPGGPGPLIGIAEVHDVSFAHAVPPLVRLLRDEAELVPDLLRARPWLAPGDAEAVLNAVLDSEWTGFVARLGRVGPWVYAPSVADLQGLSARYTALVQVTRAVRAAPDGRAGAPGAAARAGGPLAARLRAEGRSVPPDAAGLEDAFWRDAEGRAREQRDAWLARHSVRP
;
A
#
# COMPACT_ATOMS: atom_id res chain seq x y z
N MET A 1 61.29 -17.34 23.05
CA MET A 1 61.39 -17.37 21.57
C MET A 1 60.01 -17.08 21.00
N SER A 2 59.86 -15.88 20.48
CA SER A 2 58.62 -15.24 20.03
C SER A 2 58.08 -15.85 18.73
N ARG A 3 56.76 -16.05 18.62
CA ARG A 3 56.02 -15.85 17.36
C ARG A 3 54.64 -15.28 17.63
N THR A 4 54.57 -13.98 17.40
CA THR A 4 53.42 -13.11 17.25
C THR A 4 52.43 -13.70 16.23
N ARG A 5 51.16 -13.86 16.62
CA ARG A 5 50.04 -14.04 15.68
C ARG A 5 49.59 -12.65 15.24
N ASP A 6 49.93 -12.30 14.00
CA ASP A 6 49.31 -11.18 13.29
C ASP A 6 47.86 -11.54 12.96
N LEU A 7 46.93 -10.69 13.42
CA LEU A 7 45.54 -10.65 12.99
C LEU A 7 45.39 -9.50 11.98
N PRO A 8 44.90 -9.75 10.76
CA PRO A 8 44.35 -8.68 9.95
C PRO A 8 42.84 -8.52 10.19
N ARG A 9 42.52 -7.35 10.76
CA ARG A 9 41.32 -6.50 10.56
C ARG A 9 40.17 -7.08 9.72
N ALA A 10 39.02 -7.25 10.38
CA ALA A 10 37.71 -7.29 9.72
C ALA A 10 37.18 -5.84 9.55
N THR A 11 37.01 -5.40 8.31
CA THR A 11 36.19 -4.24 7.95
C THR A 11 35.40 -4.56 6.67
N ALA A 12 34.08 -4.53 6.83
CA ALA A 12 32.97 -4.26 5.90
C ALA A 12 33.16 -4.34 4.37
N ALA A 13 32.25 -5.04 3.69
CA ALA A 13 31.23 -4.47 2.78
C ALA A 13 30.47 -5.59 2.03
N LEU A 14 29.14 -5.48 2.01
CA LEU A 14 28.20 -6.25 1.18
C LEU A 14 28.38 -5.89 -0.32
N PRO A 15 27.93 -6.73 -1.28
CA PRO A 15 26.53 -6.66 -1.70
C PRO A 15 25.87 -8.03 -1.97
N TRP A 16 24.61 -8.15 -1.53
CA TRP A 16 23.72 -9.26 -1.85
C TRP A 16 23.55 -9.41 -3.37
N GLY A 17 23.95 -10.58 -3.89
CA GLY A 17 23.69 -11.02 -5.24
C GLY A 17 22.22 -11.39 -5.44
N VAL A 18 21.68 -10.94 -6.57
CA VAL A 18 20.32 -11.23 -7.03
C VAL A 18 20.26 -12.67 -7.54
N ALA A 19 19.59 -13.56 -6.80
CA ALA A 19 19.21 -14.87 -7.31
C ALA A 19 17.79 -14.79 -7.89
N SER A 20 17.68 -14.70 -9.21
CA SER A 20 16.42 -14.93 -9.92
C SER A 20 16.03 -16.40 -9.78
N THR A 21 14.96 -16.67 -9.04
CA THR A 21 14.28 -17.97 -9.03
C THR A 21 12.92 -17.80 -9.68
N SER A 22 12.66 -18.60 -10.71
CA SER A 22 11.35 -18.65 -11.38
C SER A 22 10.30 -19.26 -10.43
N PRO A 23 9.07 -18.72 -10.38
CA PRO A 23 8.04 -19.23 -9.47
C PRO A 23 7.35 -20.49 -10.03
N LEU A 24 7.17 -21.48 -9.16
CA LEU A 24 6.29 -22.64 -9.35
C LEU A 24 4.81 -22.21 -9.28
N PRO A 25 3.90 -22.86 -10.03
CA PRO A 25 2.47 -22.57 -9.97
C PRO A 25 1.86 -23.13 -8.68
N GLY A 26 1.45 -22.24 -7.76
CA GLY A 26 0.71 -22.62 -6.53
C GLY A 26 1.19 -21.98 -5.22
N GLY A 27 2.29 -21.23 -5.22
CA GLY A 27 2.71 -20.42 -4.07
C GLY A 27 1.98 -19.06 -4.00
N PRO A 28 2.00 -18.35 -2.86
CA PRO A 28 1.50 -16.98 -2.79
C PRO A 28 2.17 -16.16 -3.89
N GLY A 29 1.36 -15.54 -4.74
CA GLY A 29 1.85 -14.79 -5.89
C GLY A 29 2.86 -13.73 -5.46
N PRO A 30 3.82 -13.36 -6.34
CA PRO A 30 4.79 -12.32 -6.04
C PRO A 30 4.06 -11.04 -5.57
N LEU A 31 4.65 -10.32 -4.61
CA LEU A 31 4.20 -9.01 -4.11
C LEU A 31 4.36 -7.93 -5.21
N ILE A 32 3.77 -8.17 -6.38
CA ILE A 32 3.70 -7.24 -7.48
C ILE A 32 2.74 -6.14 -7.03
N GLY A 33 3.24 -4.91 -6.94
CA GLY A 33 2.40 -3.75 -6.64
C GLY A 33 2.52 -3.23 -5.21
N ILE A 34 3.56 -3.60 -4.46
CA ILE A 34 3.96 -2.86 -3.25
C ILE A 34 5.23 -2.06 -3.60
N ALA A 35 5.19 -0.75 -3.44
CA ALA A 35 6.33 0.13 -3.66
C ALA A 35 7.09 0.40 -2.37
N GLU A 36 6.38 0.49 -1.25
CA GLU A 36 6.95 0.85 0.04
C GLU A 36 6.13 0.23 1.17
N VAL A 37 6.80 -0.15 2.26
CA VAL A 37 6.18 -0.69 3.47
C VAL A 37 6.93 -0.17 4.69
N HIS A 38 6.20 0.31 5.67
CA HIS A 38 6.69 0.71 6.97
C HIS A 38 5.95 -0.06 8.05
N ASP A 39 6.72 -0.67 8.95
CA ASP A 39 6.18 -1.25 10.16
C ASP A 39 5.84 -0.12 11.15
N VAL A 40 4.58 -0.10 11.58
CA VAL A 40 4.06 0.82 12.58
C VAL A 40 3.45 0.00 13.71
N SER A 41 4.27 -0.83 14.32
CA SER A 41 3.88 -1.62 15.48
C SER A 41 3.72 -0.80 16.77
N PHE A 42 4.19 0.46 16.81
CA PHE A 42 4.11 1.26 18.02
C PHE A 42 3.95 2.74 17.71
N ALA A 43 3.27 3.49 18.59
CA ALA A 43 3.07 4.93 18.45
C ALA A 43 4.38 5.72 18.31
N HIS A 44 5.47 5.28 18.96
CA HIS A 44 6.77 5.94 18.84
C HIS A 44 7.40 5.82 17.44
N ALA A 45 6.90 4.92 16.58
CA ALA A 45 7.31 4.81 15.18
C ALA A 45 6.64 5.88 14.29
N VAL A 46 5.57 6.54 14.76
CA VAL A 46 4.80 7.51 13.98
C VAL A 46 5.59 8.79 13.68
N PRO A 47 6.22 9.48 14.65
CA PRO A 47 6.96 10.71 14.36
C PRO A 47 8.08 10.57 13.31
N PRO A 48 8.97 9.55 13.38
CA PRO A 48 9.99 9.38 12.34
C PRO A 48 9.40 9.02 10.98
N LEU A 49 8.28 8.28 10.95
CA LEU A 49 7.59 7.93 9.71
C LEU A 49 6.93 9.16 9.06
N VAL A 50 6.24 9.99 9.83
CA VAL A 50 5.63 11.23 9.32
C VAL A 50 6.69 12.15 8.72
N ARG A 51 7.86 12.25 9.36
CA ARG A 51 8.98 13.04 8.80
C ARG A 51 9.51 12.46 7.49
N LEU A 52 9.55 11.14 7.36
CA LEU A 52 9.96 10.45 6.14
C LEU A 52 8.94 10.71 5.00
N LEU A 53 7.65 10.65 5.31
CA LEU A 53 6.55 10.76 4.35
C LEU A 53 5.96 12.16 4.24
N ARG A 54 6.67 13.20 4.69
CA ARG A 54 6.15 14.58 4.76
C ARG A 54 5.68 15.13 3.41
N ASP A 55 6.26 14.64 2.31
CA ASP A 55 6.02 15.09 0.95
C ASP A 55 4.92 14.24 0.25
N GLU A 56 4.34 13.26 0.96
CA GLU A 56 3.31 12.34 0.44
C GLU A 56 1.90 12.89 0.69
N ALA A 57 1.46 13.79 -0.19
CA ALA A 57 0.16 14.47 -0.10
C ALA A 57 -1.06 13.53 -0.04
N GLU A 58 -0.93 12.31 -0.58
CA GLU A 58 -2.03 11.33 -0.67
C GLU A 58 -2.16 10.44 0.57
N LEU A 59 -1.18 10.45 1.49
CA LEU A 59 -1.17 9.57 2.66
C LEU A 59 -2.44 9.74 3.51
N VAL A 60 -2.74 10.96 3.92
CA VAL A 60 -3.89 11.25 4.78
C VAL A 60 -5.22 11.01 4.06
N PRO A 61 -5.47 11.54 2.85
CA PRO A 61 -6.71 11.27 2.11
C PRO A 61 -6.98 9.78 1.91
N ASP A 62 -5.97 8.99 1.55
CA ASP A 62 -6.13 7.55 1.33
C ASP A 62 -6.45 6.80 2.65
N LEU A 63 -5.78 7.15 3.75
CA LEU A 63 -6.06 6.53 5.05
C LEU A 63 -7.47 6.86 5.56
N LEU A 64 -7.90 8.11 5.43
CA LEU A 64 -9.25 8.54 5.82
C LEU A 64 -10.33 7.92 4.92
N ARG A 65 -10.03 7.68 3.64
CA ARG A 65 -10.99 7.03 2.73
C ARG A 65 -11.29 5.60 3.13
N ALA A 66 -10.29 4.86 3.61
CA ALA A 66 -10.52 3.52 4.17
C ALA A 66 -11.15 3.57 5.58
N ARG A 67 -11.14 4.73 6.27
CA ARG A 67 -11.54 4.86 7.68
C ARG A 67 -12.39 6.10 7.90
N PRO A 68 -13.61 6.15 7.34
CA PRO A 68 -14.47 7.34 7.37
C PRO A 68 -14.94 7.73 8.78
N TRP A 69 -14.68 6.92 9.81
CA TRP A 69 -14.96 7.25 11.21
C TRP A 69 -13.86 8.04 11.90
N LEU A 70 -12.66 8.15 11.31
CA LEU A 70 -11.58 8.93 11.89
C LEU A 70 -11.79 10.42 11.62
N ALA A 71 -11.43 11.24 12.61
CA ALA A 71 -11.42 12.68 12.42
C ALA A 71 -10.31 13.08 11.44
N PRO A 72 -10.55 14.05 10.54
CA PRO A 72 -9.49 14.60 9.71
C PRO A 72 -8.43 15.29 10.58
N GLY A 73 -7.18 15.26 10.13
CA GLY A 73 -6.04 15.85 10.83
C GLY A 73 -4.78 15.82 9.96
N ASP A 74 -3.64 16.15 10.56
CA ASP A 74 -2.35 15.91 9.93
C ASP A 74 -1.98 14.41 9.93
N ALA A 75 -0.89 14.05 9.26
CA ALA A 75 -0.46 12.66 9.14
C ALA A 75 -0.15 12.01 10.49
N GLU A 76 0.37 12.77 11.46
CA GLU A 76 0.68 12.26 12.79
C GLU A 76 -0.58 11.96 13.59
N ALA A 77 -1.54 12.89 13.61
CA ALA A 77 -2.83 12.71 14.27
C ALA A 77 -3.61 11.54 13.68
N VAL A 78 -3.65 11.42 12.34
CA VAL A 78 -4.38 10.33 11.67
C VAL A 78 -3.72 8.99 11.93
N LEU A 79 -2.40 8.87 11.81
CA LEU A 79 -1.70 7.60 12.08
C LEU A 79 -1.84 7.16 13.53
N ASN A 80 -1.72 8.08 14.50
CA ASN A 80 -1.96 7.75 15.90
C ASN A 80 -3.42 7.29 16.12
N ALA A 81 -4.41 7.96 15.52
CA ALA A 81 -5.81 7.54 15.62
C ALA A 81 -6.09 6.15 14.99
N VAL A 82 -5.36 5.79 13.93
CA VAL A 82 -5.39 4.43 13.37
C VAL A 82 -4.84 3.43 14.39
N LEU A 83 -3.66 3.68 14.97
CA LEU A 83 -3.07 2.78 15.96
C LEU A 83 -3.95 2.62 17.21
N ASP A 84 -4.59 3.70 17.64
CA ASP A 84 -5.49 3.72 18.80
C ASP A 84 -6.77 2.91 18.58
N SER A 85 -7.17 2.70 17.32
CA SER A 85 -8.42 1.99 16.99
C SER A 85 -8.23 0.61 16.34
N GLU A 86 -7.06 0.34 15.77
CA GLU A 86 -6.79 -0.85 14.96
C GLU A 86 -5.52 -1.62 15.34
N TRP A 87 -4.76 -1.14 16.35
CA TRP A 87 -3.52 -1.76 16.89
C TRP A 87 -2.28 -1.62 15.99
N THR A 88 -1.29 -2.51 16.09
CA THR A 88 -0.05 -2.60 15.29
C THR A 88 -0.34 -2.99 13.84
N GLY A 89 0.43 -2.45 12.89
CA GLY A 89 0.29 -2.84 11.50
C GLY A 89 1.35 -2.22 10.59
N PHE A 90 1.06 -2.24 9.31
CA PHE A 90 1.92 -1.74 8.25
C PHE A 90 1.26 -0.57 7.54
N VAL A 91 2.00 0.51 7.34
CA VAL A 91 1.64 1.55 6.37
C VAL A 91 2.38 1.23 5.08
N ALA A 92 1.66 1.03 3.99
CA ALA A 92 2.22 0.59 2.73
C ALA A 92 1.70 1.42 1.56
N ARG A 93 2.57 1.64 0.58
CA ARG A 93 2.20 2.24 -0.71
C ARG A 93 2.06 1.15 -1.76
N LEU A 94 0.87 1.01 -2.33
CA LEU A 94 0.62 0.01 -3.37
C LEU A 94 1.01 0.59 -4.73
N GLY A 95 2.19 0.26 -5.24
CA GLY A 95 2.73 0.81 -6.48
C GLY A 95 3.19 2.25 -6.34
N ARG A 96 4.02 2.71 -7.29
CA ARG A 96 4.71 4.02 -7.18
C ARG A 96 3.76 5.22 -7.10
N VAL A 97 2.57 5.12 -7.70
CA VAL A 97 1.55 6.19 -7.71
C VAL A 97 0.21 5.72 -7.16
N GLY A 98 0.17 4.53 -6.54
CA GLY A 98 -1.08 3.98 -6.03
C GLY A 98 -1.35 4.35 -4.59
N PRO A 99 -2.37 3.72 -3.98
CA PRO A 99 -2.90 4.17 -2.72
C PRO A 99 -1.95 3.87 -1.55
N TRP A 100 -1.95 4.77 -0.58
CA TRP A 100 -1.47 4.48 0.75
C TRP A 100 -2.52 3.66 1.51
N VAL A 101 -2.10 2.58 2.16
CA VAL A 101 -2.98 1.71 2.95
C VAL A 101 -2.36 1.43 4.30
N TYR A 102 -3.21 1.24 5.30
CA TYR A 102 -2.83 0.62 6.55
C TYR A 102 -3.38 -0.81 6.59
N ALA A 103 -2.54 -1.78 6.92
CA ALA A 103 -2.87 -3.20 7.00
C ALA A 103 -2.36 -3.80 8.32
N PRO A 104 -3.21 -4.43 9.15
CA PRO A 104 -2.79 -4.97 10.45
C PRO A 104 -1.96 -6.25 10.33
N SER A 105 -1.98 -6.91 9.16
CA SER A 105 -1.22 -8.13 8.91
C SER A 105 -0.65 -8.19 7.48
N VAL A 106 0.32 -9.08 7.28
CA VAL A 106 0.83 -9.40 5.93
C VAL A 106 -0.27 -9.98 5.02
N ALA A 107 -1.20 -10.75 5.59
CA ALA A 107 -2.31 -11.31 4.82
C ALA A 107 -3.26 -10.22 4.30
N ASP A 108 -3.55 -9.20 5.12
CA ASP A 108 -4.34 -8.04 4.70
C ASP A 108 -3.63 -7.22 3.64
N LEU A 109 -2.31 -7.01 3.82
CA LEU A 109 -1.49 -6.31 2.85
C LEU A 109 -1.46 -7.04 1.50
N GLN A 110 -1.32 -8.37 1.51
CA GLN A 110 -1.41 -9.21 0.30
C GLN A 110 -2.80 -9.11 -0.34
N GLY A 111 -3.87 -9.16 0.46
CA GLY A 111 -5.25 -9.04 -0.01
C GLY A 111 -5.56 -7.68 -0.64
N LEU A 112 -4.98 -6.59 -0.13
CA LEU A 112 -5.09 -5.25 -0.71
C LEU A 112 -4.22 -5.12 -1.97
N SER A 113 -2.99 -5.65 -1.94
CA SER A 113 -2.08 -5.66 -3.09
C SER A 113 -2.66 -6.43 -4.29
N ALA A 114 -3.32 -7.57 -4.06
CA ALA A 114 -3.98 -8.34 -5.11
C ALA A 114 -5.13 -7.55 -5.77
N ARG A 115 -5.95 -6.86 -4.97
CA ARG A 115 -7.04 -6.00 -5.48
C ARG A 115 -6.51 -4.81 -6.26
N TYR A 116 -5.45 -4.16 -5.78
CA TYR A 116 -4.77 -3.10 -6.51
C TYR A 116 -4.18 -3.60 -7.83
N THR A 117 -3.56 -4.79 -7.83
CA THR A 117 -3.03 -5.41 -9.05
C THR A 117 -4.14 -5.73 -10.05
N ALA A 118 -5.32 -6.18 -9.61
CA ALA A 118 -6.46 -6.38 -10.50
C ALA A 118 -6.86 -5.07 -11.21
N LEU A 119 -6.91 -3.95 -10.47
CA LEU A 119 -7.16 -2.62 -11.03
C LEU A 119 -6.06 -2.22 -12.05
N VAL A 120 -4.79 -2.52 -11.74
CA VAL A 120 -3.63 -2.23 -12.60
C VAL A 120 -3.52 -3.18 -13.83
N GLN A 121 -4.07 -4.39 -13.76
CA GLN A 121 -4.03 -5.35 -14.87
C GLN A 121 -5.16 -5.12 -15.88
N VAL A 122 -6.37 -4.78 -15.40
CA VAL A 122 -7.46 -4.34 -16.30
C VAL A 122 -7.00 -3.13 -17.13
N THR A 123 -6.20 -2.24 -16.54
CA THR A 123 -5.59 -1.11 -17.23
C THR A 123 -4.57 -1.48 -18.29
N ARG A 124 -3.76 -2.53 -18.05
CA ARG A 124 -2.77 -3.02 -19.02
C ARG A 124 -3.43 -3.78 -20.19
N ALA A 125 -4.46 -4.57 -19.93
CA ALA A 125 -5.18 -5.32 -20.96
C ALA A 125 -5.82 -4.40 -22.01
N VAL A 126 -6.39 -3.26 -21.58
CA VAL A 126 -6.91 -2.22 -22.49
C VAL A 126 -5.84 -1.66 -23.44
N ARG A 127 -4.57 -1.62 -23.02
CA ARG A 127 -3.45 -1.12 -23.84
C ARG A 127 -2.96 -2.15 -24.89
N ALA A 128 -3.19 -3.44 -24.65
CA ALA A 128 -2.68 -4.52 -25.49
C ALA A 128 -3.67 -4.97 -26.58
N ALA A 129 -4.91 -4.47 -26.58
CA ALA A 129 -5.87 -4.72 -27.65
C ALA A 129 -5.37 -4.08 -28.96
N PRO A 130 -5.16 -4.85 -30.06
CA PRO A 130 -4.60 -4.34 -31.31
C PRO A 130 -5.59 -3.52 -32.15
N ASP A 131 -6.83 -3.35 -31.69
CA ASP A 131 -7.89 -2.74 -32.49
C ASP A 131 -7.85 -1.22 -32.31
N GLY A 132 -7.25 -0.54 -33.29
CA GLY A 132 -7.10 0.91 -33.42
C GLY A 132 -8.41 1.69 -33.55
N ARG A 133 -9.40 1.44 -32.68
CA ARG A 133 -10.44 2.42 -32.39
C ARG A 133 -9.96 3.30 -31.24
N ALA A 134 -9.21 4.33 -31.61
CA ALA A 134 -9.14 5.55 -30.83
C ALA A 134 -10.58 6.11 -30.70
N GLY A 135 -11.32 5.61 -29.71
CA GLY A 135 -12.55 6.24 -29.26
C GLY A 135 -12.20 7.67 -28.84
N ALA A 136 -12.94 8.63 -29.39
CA ALA A 136 -12.68 10.05 -29.29
C ALA A 136 -12.21 10.50 -27.88
N PRO A 137 -11.11 11.29 -27.78
CA PRO A 137 -10.62 11.82 -26.51
C PRO A 137 -11.59 12.92 -26.05
N GLY A 138 -12.68 12.54 -25.37
CA GLY A 138 -13.66 13.53 -24.92
C GLY A 138 -14.61 13.07 -23.82
N ALA A 139 -15.05 11.80 -23.82
CA ALA A 139 -16.07 11.34 -22.86
C ALA A 139 -15.52 10.46 -21.73
N ALA A 140 -14.53 9.60 -21.99
CA ALA A 140 -13.92 8.74 -20.98
C ALA A 140 -12.91 9.45 -20.06
N ALA A 141 -12.54 10.69 -20.38
CA ALA A 141 -11.48 11.45 -19.69
C ALA A 141 -11.90 11.96 -18.28
N ARG A 142 -13.19 11.88 -17.92
CA ARG A 142 -13.71 12.42 -16.64
C ARG A 142 -14.25 11.38 -15.67
N ALA A 143 -14.35 10.11 -16.07
CA ALA A 143 -14.88 9.05 -15.21
C ALA A 143 -13.72 8.32 -14.50
N GLY A 144 -13.35 8.76 -13.30
CA GLY A 144 -12.47 8.00 -12.43
C GLY A 144 -12.11 8.79 -11.18
N GLY A 145 -11.98 8.11 -10.06
CA GLY A 145 -11.62 8.72 -8.79
C GLY A 145 -10.16 9.18 -8.74
N PRO A 146 -9.72 9.71 -7.58
CA PRO A 146 -8.36 10.17 -7.36
C PRO A 146 -7.27 9.13 -7.69
N LEU A 147 -7.49 7.84 -7.41
CA LEU A 147 -6.52 6.80 -7.76
C LEU A 147 -6.41 6.61 -9.28
N ALA A 148 -7.54 6.57 -9.97
CA ALA A 148 -7.57 6.54 -11.43
C ALA A 148 -6.87 7.77 -12.04
N ALA A 149 -7.05 8.96 -11.47
CA ALA A 149 -6.36 10.18 -11.91
C ALA A 149 -4.84 10.09 -11.76
N ARG A 150 -4.35 9.59 -10.61
CA ARG A 150 -2.91 9.36 -10.35
C ARG A 150 -2.29 8.39 -11.36
N LEU A 151 -2.99 7.30 -11.67
CA LEU A 151 -2.53 6.31 -12.66
C LEU A 151 -2.44 6.91 -14.08
N ARG A 152 -3.42 7.75 -14.48
CA ARG A 152 -3.38 8.46 -15.78
C ARG A 152 -2.21 9.44 -15.86
N ALA A 153 -1.95 10.18 -14.78
CA ALA A 153 -0.83 11.13 -14.73
C ALA A 153 0.53 10.44 -14.92
N GLU A 154 0.64 9.17 -14.52
CA GLU A 154 1.83 8.34 -14.77
C GLU A 154 1.85 7.69 -16.17
N GLY A 155 0.94 8.08 -17.07
CA GLY A 155 0.85 7.55 -18.43
C GLY A 155 0.28 6.14 -18.52
N ARG A 156 -0.41 5.66 -17.48
CA ARG A 156 -1.14 4.38 -17.55
C ARG A 156 -2.49 4.58 -18.21
N SER A 157 -2.85 3.67 -19.11
CA SER A 157 -4.23 3.56 -19.59
C SER A 157 -5.11 3.23 -18.39
N VAL A 158 -6.34 3.77 -18.34
CA VAL A 158 -7.31 3.60 -17.26
C VAL A 158 -8.62 3.10 -17.86
N PRO A 159 -9.22 1.97 -17.42
CA PRO A 159 -10.44 1.46 -18.05
C PRO A 159 -11.59 2.46 -17.89
N PRO A 160 -12.59 2.40 -18.77
CA PRO A 160 -13.76 3.26 -18.67
C PRO A 160 -14.53 3.10 -17.34
N ASP A 161 -14.47 1.92 -16.72
CA ASP A 161 -15.07 1.65 -15.40
C ASP A 161 -14.06 1.73 -14.23
N ALA A 162 -13.02 2.56 -14.36
CA ALA A 162 -12.04 2.72 -13.29
C ALA A 162 -12.63 3.28 -11.99
N ALA A 163 -13.70 4.08 -12.08
CA ALA A 163 -14.44 4.54 -10.91
C ALA A 163 -15.03 3.36 -10.12
N GLY A 164 -15.72 2.43 -10.80
CA GLY A 164 -16.31 1.26 -10.15
C GLY A 164 -15.27 0.34 -9.50
N LEU A 165 -14.12 0.15 -10.16
CA LEU A 165 -13.00 -0.63 -9.61
C LEU A 165 -12.32 0.06 -8.42
N GLU A 166 -12.14 1.38 -8.49
CA GLU A 166 -11.60 2.17 -7.38
C GLU A 166 -12.55 2.15 -6.18
N ASP A 167 -13.86 2.30 -6.41
CA ASP A 167 -14.87 2.22 -5.34
C ASP A 167 -14.97 0.81 -4.76
N ALA A 168 -14.81 -0.23 -5.57
CA ALA A 168 -14.70 -1.60 -5.09
C ALA A 168 -13.49 -1.76 -4.17
N PHE A 169 -12.31 -1.29 -4.59
CA PHE A 169 -11.09 -1.31 -3.79
C PHE A 169 -11.26 -0.59 -2.44
N TRP A 170 -11.87 0.60 -2.44
CA TRP A 170 -12.05 1.37 -1.21
C TRP A 170 -13.11 0.79 -0.28
N ARG A 171 -14.23 0.28 -0.79
CA ARG A 171 -15.21 -0.45 0.03
C ARG A 171 -14.60 -1.66 0.72
N ASP A 172 -13.73 -2.34 -0.01
CA ASP A 172 -12.98 -3.49 0.44
C ASP A 172 -11.94 -3.16 1.52
N ALA A 173 -11.24 -2.03 1.37
CA ALA A 173 -10.32 -1.52 2.38
C ALA A 173 -11.07 -1.06 3.64
N GLU A 174 -12.21 -0.39 3.46
CA GLU A 174 -13.09 0.03 4.55
C GLU A 174 -13.66 -1.16 5.33
N GLY A 175 -14.16 -2.19 4.64
CA GLY A 175 -14.69 -3.39 5.27
C GLY A 175 -13.66 -4.05 6.20
N ARG A 176 -12.42 -4.21 5.72
CA ARG A 176 -11.31 -4.75 6.53
C ARG A 176 -10.98 -3.87 7.73
N ALA A 177 -10.92 -2.55 7.54
CA ALA A 177 -10.65 -1.63 8.64
C ALA A 177 -11.76 -1.64 9.70
N ARG A 178 -13.04 -1.79 9.29
CA ARG A 178 -14.18 -1.96 10.21
C ARG A 178 -14.08 -3.25 11.01
N GLU A 179 -13.85 -4.38 10.33
CA GLU A 179 -13.68 -5.68 10.98
C GLU A 179 -12.56 -5.64 12.03
N GLN A 180 -11.43 -5.02 11.69
CA GLN A 180 -10.30 -4.86 12.60
C GLN A 180 -10.65 -3.97 13.80
N ARG A 181 -11.29 -2.82 13.56
CA ARG A 181 -11.73 -1.91 14.62
C ARG A 181 -12.73 -2.60 15.56
N ASP A 182 -13.71 -3.31 15.02
CA ASP A 182 -14.73 -3.99 15.81
C ASP A 182 -14.10 -5.11 16.65
N ALA A 183 -13.16 -5.86 16.08
CA ALA A 183 -12.38 -6.86 16.83
C ALA A 183 -11.49 -6.23 17.91
N TRP A 184 -10.93 -5.04 17.67
CA TRP A 184 -10.20 -4.28 18.69
C TRP A 184 -11.13 -3.82 19.81
N LEU A 185 -12.26 -3.20 19.48
CA LEU A 185 -13.26 -2.74 20.44
C LEU A 185 -13.76 -3.91 21.29
N ALA A 186 -14.09 -5.05 20.68
CA ALA A 186 -14.55 -6.24 21.39
C ALA A 186 -13.52 -6.75 22.42
N ARG A 187 -12.21 -6.65 22.13
CA ARG A 187 -11.15 -7.04 23.07
C ARG A 187 -10.97 -6.05 24.22
N HIS A 188 -11.22 -4.76 23.99
CA HIS A 188 -10.93 -3.68 24.93
C HIS A 188 -12.16 -3.16 25.69
N SER A 189 -13.37 -3.54 25.26
CA SER A 189 -14.62 -3.31 25.99
C SER A 189 -14.95 -4.43 26.99
N VAL A 190 -14.20 -5.54 26.98
CA VAL A 190 -14.23 -6.57 28.01
C VAL A 190 -13.22 -6.22 29.11
N ARG A 191 -13.57 -5.25 29.95
CA ARG A 191 -12.91 -5.07 31.25
C ARG A 191 -13.89 -4.42 32.25
N PRO A 192 -14.42 -5.16 33.25
CA PRO A 192 -15.10 -4.57 34.39
C PRO A 192 -14.13 -3.83 35.31
#